data_AF-A0A7K0FNV5-F1
#
_entry.id   AF-A0A7K0FNV5-F1
#
_cell.length_a   1.000
_cell.length_b   1.000
_cell.length_c   1.000
_cell.angle_alpha   90.00
_cell.angle_beta   90.00
_cell.angle_gamma   90.00
#
_symmetry.space_group_name_H-M   'P 1'
#
loop_
_entity.id
_entity.type
_entity.pdbx_description
1 polymer ?
#
loop_
_entity_poly.entity_id
_entity_poly.type
_entity_poly.pdbx_seq_one_letter_code
_entity_poly.pdbx_strand_id
1 'polypeptide(L)'
;MAQKKKFKITLDAIISWGATVVIIGAMFKILHLPGGAIIIGIGLGTEALLFFIMGFVPPHKDPKWEKVYPQLSEDYVGDLPDMNKPVKLNELEIKGGAAGGGSFLPDLKIGDDVTAKIKEGLENFSNKVSAISNAADATVTTNEFAGKLKEASAKAGNLSVAFDQAAAGVSEIAQSVQPSKEYHNQINNLGKNISALNAVYELELQDSSAHLKSMNKFYQNLAATMQNFNESLEDSKQFKEEVGKLSKNLSSLNAVYGNMLSAMNQPRA
;
A
#
# COMPACT_ATOMS: atom_id res chain seq x y z
N MET A 1 8.48 6.25 46.00
CA MET A 1 9.13 7.25 45.11
C MET A 1 8.89 6.82 43.67
N ALA A 2 8.03 7.54 42.93
CA ALA A 2 7.67 7.19 41.56
C ALA A 2 8.79 7.59 40.59
N GLN A 3 9.35 6.61 39.87
CA GLN A 3 10.35 6.85 38.82
C GLN A 3 9.70 7.61 37.64
N LYS A 4 10.17 8.84 37.43
CA LYS A 4 9.80 9.68 36.28
C LYS A 4 10.37 9.04 35.01
N LYS A 5 9.54 8.32 34.25
CA LYS A 5 9.90 7.72 32.95
C LYS A 5 10.17 8.86 31.96
N LYS A 6 11.45 9.15 31.68
CA LYS A 6 11.84 10.16 30.68
C LYS A 6 11.38 9.66 29.31
N PHE A 7 10.37 10.31 28.72
CA PHE A 7 9.97 10.09 27.34
C PHE A 7 11.19 10.37 26.44
N LYS A 8 11.76 9.33 25.83
CA LYS A 8 12.75 9.49 24.78
C LYS A 8 11.99 9.73 23.49
N ILE A 9 12.04 10.96 22.98
CA ILE A 9 11.53 11.27 21.64
C ILE A 9 12.43 10.53 20.66
N THR A 10 11.88 9.54 19.96
CA THR A 10 12.59 8.79 18.91
C THR A 10 12.58 9.59 17.62
N LEU A 11 13.54 9.32 16.73
CA LEU A 11 13.60 9.93 15.40
C LEU A 11 12.28 9.71 14.63
N ASP A 12 11.72 8.50 14.73
CA ASP A 12 10.43 8.13 14.13
C ASP A 12 9.26 8.99 14.61
N ALA A 13 9.29 9.44 15.88
CA ALA A 13 8.26 10.31 16.42
C ALA A 13 8.32 11.72 15.82
N ILE A 14 9.54 12.24 15.59
CA ILE A 14 9.76 13.54 14.94
C ILE A 14 9.31 13.50 13.47
N ILE A 15 9.64 12.41 12.77
CA ILE A 15 9.20 12.18 11.38
C ILE A 15 7.67 12.10 11.30
N SER A 16 7.04 11.33 12.20
CA SER A 16 5.58 11.20 12.25
C SER A 16 4.87 12.53 12.54
N TRP A 17 5.47 13.39 13.38
CA TRP A 17 4.93 14.73 13.64
C TRP A 17 5.03 15.65 12.43
N GLY A 18 6.13 15.64 11.68
CA GLY A 18 6.22 16.44 10.46
C GLY A 18 5.28 15.95 9.35
N ALA A 19 5.16 14.63 9.18
CA ALA A 19 4.20 14.04 8.24
C ALA A 19 2.75 14.46 8.55
N THR A 20 2.41 14.63 9.83
CA THR A 20 1.09 15.13 10.25
C THR A 20 0.84 16.56 9.75
N VAL A 21 1.85 17.44 9.84
CA VAL A 21 1.75 18.84 9.35
C VAL A 21 1.57 18.87 7.83
N VAL A 22 2.26 18.00 7.10
CA VAL A 22 2.14 17.85 5.64
C VAL A 22 0.74 17.40 5.23
N ILE A 23 0.21 16.37 5.91
CA ILE A 23 -1.12 15.83 5.64
C ILE A 23 -2.20 16.90 5.87
N ILE A 24 -2.09 17.69 6.93
CA ILE A 24 -2.99 18.82 7.20
C ILE A 24 -2.90 19.87 6.08
N GLY A 25 -1.68 20.20 5.62
CA GLY A 25 -1.49 21.12 4.50
C GLY A 25 -2.09 20.61 3.18
N ALA A 26 -1.89 19.33 2.86
CA ALA A 26 -2.48 18.68 1.70
C ALA A 26 -4.01 18.68 1.77
N MET A 27 -4.58 18.37 2.94
CA MET A 27 -6.02 18.40 3.18
C MET A 27 -6.63 19.78 2.88
N PHE A 28 -6.00 20.86 3.38
CA PHE A 28 -6.47 22.22 3.13
C PHE A 28 -6.39 22.62 1.65
N LYS A 29 -5.39 22.13 0.92
CA LYS A 29 -5.25 22.37 -0.51
C LYS A 29 -6.31 21.63 -1.33
N ILE A 30 -6.61 20.37 -1.00
CA ILE A 30 -7.61 19.54 -1.69
C ILE A 30 -9.03 20.08 -1.42
N LEU A 31 -9.31 20.48 -0.18
CA LEU A 31 -10.61 21.02 0.21
C LEU A 31 -10.83 22.49 -0.16
N HIS A 32 -9.85 23.14 -0.82
CA HIS A 32 -9.92 24.54 -1.24
C HIS A 32 -10.26 25.51 -0.08
N LEU A 33 -9.79 25.20 1.13
CA LEU A 33 -10.02 26.02 2.31
C LEU A 33 -9.21 27.34 2.21
N PRO A 34 -9.73 28.45 2.78
CA PRO A 34 -9.03 29.73 2.75
C PRO A 34 -7.65 29.60 3.40
N GLY A 35 -6.60 30.05 2.70
CA GLY A 35 -5.21 29.93 3.15
C GLY A 35 -4.54 28.59 2.83
N GLY A 36 -5.17 27.67 2.10
CA GLY A 36 -4.61 26.35 1.80
C GLY A 36 -3.25 26.37 1.08
N ALA A 37 -2.97 27.39 0.26
CA ALA A 37 -1.66 27.57 -0.38
C ALA A 37 -0.53 27.88 0.64
N ILE A 38 -0.84 28.63 1.71
CA ILE A 38 0.13 28.98 2.74
C ILE A 38 0.37 27.78 3.65
N ILE A 39 -0.69 27.07 4.03
CA ILE A 39 -0.61 25.92 4.94
C ILE A 39 0.11 24.74 4.27
N ILE A 40 -0.14 24.46 2.97
CA ILE A 40 0.62 23.44 2.24
C ILE A 40 2.08 23.87 2.03
N GLY A 41 2.34 25.16 1.84
CA GLY A 41 3.71 25.70 1.77
C GLY A 41 4.48 25.46 3.07
N ILE A 42 3.83 25.67 4.23
CA ILE A 42 4.41 25.34 5.54
C ILE A 42 4.65 23.83 5.65
N GLY A 43 3.67 23.01 5.30
CA GLY A 43 3.78 21.54 5.32
C GLY A 43 4.96 21.03 4.50
N LEU A 44 5.04 21.41 3.23
CA LEU A 44 6.15 21.05 2.34
C LEU A 44 7.49 21.59 2.83
N GLY A 45 7.52 22.77 3.46
CA GLY A 45 8.71 23.32 4.10
C GLY A 45 9.21 22.48 5.27
N THR A 46 8.31 22.02 6.13
CA THR A 46 8.66 21.07 7.22
C THR A 46 9.20 19.75 6.67
N GLU A 47 8.62 19.22 5.60
CA GLU A 47 9.08 17.97 4.98
C GLU A 47 10.48 18.10 4.38
N ALA A 48 10.77 19.21 3.69
CA ALA A 48 12.10 19.49 3.16
C ALA A 48 13.17 19.54 4.26
N LEU A 49 12.84 20.10 5.42
CA LEU A 49 13.73 20.19 6.57
C LEU A 49 13.94 18.80 7.22
N LEU A 50 12.90 17.99 7.33
CA LEU A 50 13.02 16.62 7.83
C LEU A 50 13.86 15.73 6.91
N PHE A 51 13.66 15.78 5.60
CA PHE A 51 14.49 15.04 4.65
C PHE A 51 15.95 15.48 4.71
N PHE A 52 16.21 16.78 4.87
CA PHE A 52 17.56 17.30 5.04
C PHE A 52 18.24 16.72 6.29
N ILE A 53 17.54 16.65 7.42
CA ILE A 53 18.07 16.05 8.66
C ILE A 53 18.26 14.53 8.50
N MET A 54 17.33 13.85 7.83
CA MET A 54 17.38 12.40 7.62
C MET A 54 18.55 11.98 6.72
N GLY A 55 19.00 12.84 5.81
CA GLY A 55 20.21 12.60 5.00
C GLY A 55 21.50 12.43 5.82
N PHE A 56 21.53 12.88 7.08
CA PHE A 56 22.64 12.69 8.00
C PHE A 56 22.49 11.46 8.90
N VAL A 57 21.35 10.75 8.84
CA VAL A 57 21.10 9.55 9.63
C VAL A 57 21.40 8.31 8.77
N PRO A 58 22.31 7.42 9.19
CA PRO A 58 22.59 6.20 8.44
C PRO A 58 21.35 5.30 8.36
N PRO A 59 21.12 4.61 7.22
CA PRO A 59 19.96 3.75 7.04
C PRO A 59 19.93 2.64 8.10
N HIS A 60 18.72 2.26 8.52
CA HIS A 60 18.53 1.14 9.44
C HIS A 60 19.16 -0.12 8.84
N LYS A 61 20.02 -0.79 9.63
CA LYS A 61 20.63 -2.05 9.20
C LYS A 61 19.53 -3.10 9.10
N ASP A 62 19.40 -3.70 7.92
CA ASP A 62 18.43 -4.77 7.70
C ASP A 62 18.65 -5.91 8.71
N PRO A 63 17.56 -6.58 9.13
CA PRO A 63 17.68 -7.78 9.96
C PRO A 63 18.57 -8.79 9.23
N LYS A 64 19.56 -9.36 9.94
CA LYS A 64 20.48 -10.35 9.36
C LYS A 64 19.78 -11.69 9.15
N TRP A 65 18.90 -11.77 8.15
CA TRP A 65 18.16 -12.97 7.77
C TRP A 65 19.08 -14.16 7.46
N GLU A 66 20.33 -13.89 7.05
CA GLU A 66 21.43 -14.85 6.87
C GLU A 66 21.68 -15.75 8.10
N LYS A 67 21.41 -15.27 9.33
CA LYS A 67 21.56 -16.08 10.54
C LYS A 67 20.47 -17.14 10.70
N VAL A 68 19.31 -16.91 10.11
CA VAL A 68 18.13 -17.79 10.21
C VAL A 68 18.01 -18.67 8.95
N TYR A 69 18.42 -18.13 7.80
CA TYR A 69 18.45 -18.81 6.52
C TYR A 69 19.86 -18.69 5.92
N PRO A 70 20.78 -19.62 6.26
CA PRO A 70 22.16 -19.63 5.73
C PRO A 70 22.22 -19.66 4.19
N GLN A 71 21.15 -20.15 3.55
CA GLN A 71 20.97 -20.25 2.11
C GLN A 71 20.85 -18.89 1.39
N LEU A 72 20.61 -17.79 2.12
CA LEU A 72 20.54 -16.43 1.56
C LEU A 72 21.89 -15.68 1.61
N SER A 73 22.93 -16.28 2.21
CA SER A 73 24.25 -15.63 2.28
C SER A 73 24.98 -15.72 0.95
N GLU A 74 25.68 -14.65 0.56
CA GLU A 74 26.46 -14.59 -0.69
C GLU A 74 27.63 -15.61 -0.71
N ASP A 75 28.08 -16.06 0.46
CA ASP A 75 29.16 -17.04 0.64
C ASP A 75 28.64 -18.49 0.81
N TYR A 76 27.40 -18.79 0.42
CA TYR A 76 26.81 -20.12 0.58
C TYR A 76 27.48 -21.15 -0.36
N VAL A 77 28.33 -22.01 0.20
CA VAL A 77 29.00 -23.13 -0.50
C VAL A 77 28.24 -24.44 -0.26
N GLY A 78 27.00 -24.53 -0.75
CA GLY A 78 26.19 -25.75 -0.69
C GLY A 78 25.34 -25.91 -1.95
N ASP A 79 24.98 -27.15 -2.29
CA ASP A 79 24.05 -27.40 -3.40
C ASP A 79 22.68 -26.77 -3.08
N LEU A 80 22.21 -25.93 -3.99
CA LEU A 80 20.85 -25.38 -3.95
C LEU A 80 19.85 -26.54 -4.07
N PRO A 81 18.74 -26.56 -3.30
CA PRO A 81 17.77 -27.63 -3.39
C PRO A 81 17.13 -27.63 -4.79
N ASP A 82 17.48 -28.62 -5.59
CA ASP A 82 16.85 -28.91 -6.88
C ASP A 82 15.39 -29.33 -6.64
N MET A 83 14.46 -28.39 -6.84
CA MET A 83 13.02 -28.58 -6.61
C MET A 83 12.38 -29.66 -7.50
N ASN A 84 13.15 -30.25 -8.44
CA ASN A 84 12.69 -31.28 -9.36
C ASN A 84 13.05 -32.71 -8.95
N LYS A 85 13.66 -32.94 -7.79
CA LYS A 85 14.00 -34.29 -7.31
C LYS A 85 13.13 -34.72 -6.12
N PRO A 86 12.51 -35.92 -6.16
CA PRO A 86 11.79 -36.45 -5.01
C PRO A 86 12.77 -36.76 -3.86
N VAL A 87 12.50 -36.16 -2.70
CA VAL A 87 13.30 -36.30 -1.48
C VAL A 87 13.33 -37.76 -1.02
N LYS A 88 14.53 -38.37 -0.96
CA LYS A 88 14.74 -39.67 -0.32
C LYS A 88 14.92 -39.47 1.19
N LEU A 89 13.93 -39.93 1.94
CA LEU A 89 13.86 -39.84 3.40
C LEU A 89 14.69 -40.95 4.05
N ASN A 90 16.03 -40.91 3.95
CA ASN A 90 16.87 -41.88 4.65
C ASN A 90 18.32 -41.41 4.85
N GLU A 91 18.54 -40.34 5.62
CA GLU A 91 19.86 -40.08 6.25
C GLU A 91 19.71 -39.03 7.36
N LEU A 92 19.29 -39.49 8.54
CA LEU A 92 19.56 -38.80 9.80
C LEU A 92 20.78 -39.50 10.43
N GLU A 93 21.98 -39.11 10.01
CA GLU A 93 23.23 -39.43 10.70
C GLU A 93 23.31 -38.60 12.00
N ILE A 94 22.93 -39.21 13.12
CA ILE A 94 23.25 -38.69 14.45
C ILE A 94 24.73 -38.97 14.73
N LYS A 95 25.60 -38.00 14.40
CA LYS A 95 26.97 -37.93 14.92
C LYS A 95 26.95 -37.42 16.36
N GLY A 96 26.57 -38.31 17.28
CA GLY A 96 26.79 -38.13 18.71
C GLY A 96 28.26 -38.39 19.06
N GLY A 97 29.01 -37.33 19.34
CA GLY A 97 30.36 -37.45 19.88
C GLY A 97 30.34 -38.03 21.30
N ALA A 98 30.96 -39.19 21.48
CA ALA A 98 31.32 -39.74 22.78
C ALA A 98 32.81 -40.08 22.77
N ALA A 99 33.59 -39.16 23.33
CA ALA A 99 34.98 -39.38 23.69
C ALA A 99 35.07 -40.35 24.88
N GLY A 100 36.08 -41.23 24.87
CA GLY A 100 36.57 -41.90 26.08
C GLY A 100 36.31 -43.39 26.17
N GLY A 101 36.84 -44.16 25.22
CA GLY A 101 37.14 -45.58 25.46
C GLY A 101 38.45 -45.71 26.23
N GLY A 102 38.47 -46.48 27.33
CA GLY A 102 39.70 -46.93 27.95
C GLY A 102 39.58 -47.41 29.39
N SER A 103 39.85 -48.71 29.58
CA SER A 103 40.16 -49.39 30.85
C SER A 103 39.00 -50.04 31.59
N PHE A 104 38.50 -51.16 31.05
CA PHE A 104 37.97 -52.23 31.89
C PHE A 104 39.02 -53.35 31.94
N LEU A 105 39.38 -53.74 33.16
CA LEU A 105 40.10 -54.94 33.61
C LEU A 105 41.62 -54.82 33.84
N PRO A 106 42.03 -54.77 35.12
CA PRO A 106 43.17 -55.50 35.61
C PRO A 106 42.72 -56.69 36.46
N ASP A 107 43.10 -57.88 35.99
CA ASP A 107 43.61 -59.02 36.74
C ASP A 107 43.24 -59.10 38.25
N LEU A 108 42.28 -59.97 38.60
CA LEU A 108 41.98 -60.30 40.00
C LEU A 108 42.26 -61.78 40.27
N LYS A 109 43.37 -61.99 40.97
CA LYS A 109 43.75 -63.22 41.68
C LYS A 109 42.63 -63.65 42.64
N ILE A 110 42.23 -64.92 42.57
CA ILE A 110 41.26 -65.54 43.45
C ILE A 110 41.94 -65.87 44.78
N GLY A 111 41.64 -65.11 45.83
CA GLY A 111 42.02 -65.39 47.21
C GLY A 111 41.25 -64.50 48.16
N ASP A 112 40.50 -65.10 49.10
CA ASP A 112 39.68 -64.57 50.22
C ASP A 112 38.69 -63.40 49.95
N ASP A 113 38.99 -62.52 49.02
CA ASP A 113 38.17 -61.43 48.49
C ASP A 113 37.00 -61.96 47.65
N VAL A 114 37.14 -63.13 47.02
CA VAL A 114 36.05 -63.76 46.26
C VAL A 114 34.94 -64.26 47.18
N THR A 115 35.25 -64.74 48.37
CA THR A 115 34.24 -65.18 49.36
C THR A 115 33.46 -63.98 49.91
N ALA A 116 34.15 -62.86 50.15
CA ALA A 116 33.53 -61.59 50.52
C ALA A 116 32.65 -61.06 49.39
N LYS A 117 33.14 -61.08 48.14
CA LYS A 117 32.38 -60.67 46.95
C LYS A 117 31.23 -61.61 46.60
N ILE A 118 31.33 -62.90 46.91
CA ILE A 118 30.22 -63.85 46.77
C ILE A 118 29.19 -63.58 47.85
N LYS A 119 29.58 -63.29 49.09
CA LYS A 119 28.65 -62.93 50.17
C LYS A 119 27.94 -61.61 49.89
N GLU A 120 28.67 -60.60 49.44
CA GLU A 120 28.14 -59.32 48.98
C GLU A 120 27.26 -59.50 47.72
N GLY A 121 27.66 -60.39 46.82
CA GLY A 121 26.87 -60.80 45.65
C GLY A 121 25.58 -61.53 46.02
N LEU A 122 25.59 -62.35 47.07
CA LEU A 122 24.44 -63.08 47.60
C LEU A 122 23.50 -62.14 48.37
N GLU A 123 24.03 -61.18 49.14
CA GLU A 123 23.24 -60.10 49.76
C GLU A 123 22.64 -59.18 48.71
N ASN A 124 23.40 -58.79 47.69
CA ASN A 124 22.88 -57.99 46.57
C ASN A 124 21.87 -58.78 45.74
N PHE A 125 22.05 -60.09 45.56
CA PHE A 125 21.07 -60.96 44.92
C PHE A 125 19.81 -61.09 45.78
N SER A 126 19.93 -61.28 47.09
CA SER A 126 18.81 -61.30 48.04
C SER A 126 18.05 -59.97 48.03
N ASN A 127 18.74 -58.84 48.03
CA ASN A 127 18.13 -57.51 47.96
C ASN A 127 17.46 -57.27 46.60
N LYS A 128 18.01 -57.79 45.49
CA LYS A 128 17.35 -57.80 44.18
C LYS A 128 16.19 -58.78 44.10
N VAL A 129 16.21 -59.88 44.83
CA VAL A 129 15.09 -60.84 44.95
C VAL A 129 13.99 -60.30 45.87
N SER A 130 14.33 -59.46 46.86
CA SER A 130 13.37 -58.62 47.59
C SER A 130 12.84 -57.48 46.73
N ALA A 131 13.58 -56.97 45.76
CA ALA A 131 13.02 -56.15 44.69
C ALA A 131 12.09 -56.99 43.79
N ILE A 132 12.34 -58.30 43.63
CA ILE A 132 11.40 -59.31 43.07
C ILE A 132 10.17 -59.60 43.98
N SER A 133 10.04 -58.92 45.12
CA SER A 133 8.72 -58.49 45.63
C SER A 133 7.99 -57.51 44.67
N ASN A 134 8.44 -57.42 43.42
CA ASN A 134 7.75 -57.38 42.10
C ASN A 134 6.38 -58.10 42.02
N ALA A 135 5.52 -57.98 43.03
CA ALA A 135 4.07 -58.15 42.90
C ALA A 135 3.34 -56.78 43.00
N ALA A 136 4.01 -55.75 43.50
CA ALA A 136 3.51 -54.37 43.53
C ALA A 136 3.75 -53.63 42.19
N ASP A 137 4.77 -54.02 41.42
CA ASP A 137 5.05 -53.42 40.11
C ASP A 137 4.04 -53.81 39.03
N ALA A 138 3.35 -54.94 39.13
CA ALA A 138 2.27 -55.26 38.19
C ALA A 138 1.15 -54.22 38.25
N THR A 139 0.85 -53.65 39.43
CA THR A 139 -0.16 -52.61 39.62
C THR A 139 0.38 -51.22 39.25
N VAL A 140 1.64 -50.89 39.53
CA VAL A 140 2.26 -49.62 39.11
C VAL A 140 2.42 -49.58 37.59
N THR A 141 2.92 -50.64 36.97
CA THR A 141 3.05 -50.75 35.51
C THR A 141 1.68 -50.86 34.83
N THR A 142 0.67 -51.49 35.44
CA THR A 142 -0.71 -51.46 34.93
C THR A 142 -1.33 -50.06 35.05
N ASN A 143 -1.08 -49.33 36.14
CA ASN A 143 -1.54 -47.95 36.29
C ASN A 143 -0.83 -46.99 35.33
N GLU A 144 0.47 -47.18 35.11
CA GLU A 144 1.25 -46.39 34.16
C GLU A 144 0.85 -46.72 32.72
N PHE A 145 0.64 -48.01 32.39
CA PHE A 145 0.09 -48.45 31.12
C PHE A 145 -1.32 -47.92 30.89
N ALA A 146 -2.22 -48.00 31.88
CA ALA A 146 -3.56 -47.41 31.81
C ALA A 146 -3.50 -45.89 31.65
N GLY A 147 -2.55 -45.23 32.32
CA GLY A 147 -2.25 -43.81 32.16
C GLY A 147 -1.81 -43.47 30.73
N LYS A 148 -0.87 -44.24 30.18
CA LYS A 148 -0.39 -44.09 28.80
C LYS A 148 -1.44 -44.43 27.76
N LEU A 149 -2.30 -45.42 28.01
CA LEU A 149 -3.44 -45.75 27.15
C LEU A 149 -4.47 -44.63 27.15
N LYS A 150 -4.78 -44.07 28.33
CA LYS A 150 -5.68 -42.91 28.47
C LYS A 150 -5.10 -41.67 27.80
N GLU A 151 -3.79 -41.44 27.95
CA GLU A 151 -3.05 -40.36 27.28
C GLU A 151 -3.04 -40.56 25.75
N ALA A 152 -2.86 -41.79 25.28
CA ALA A 152 -2.90 -42.15 23.86
C ALA A 152 -4.31 -42.00 23.28
N SER A 153 -5.35 -42.42 24.00
CA SER A 153 -6.75 -42.20 23.63
C SER A 153 -7.09 -40.72 23.56
N ALA A 154 -6.60 -39.91 24.51
CA ALA A 154 -6.77 -38.46 24.47
C ALA A 154 -6.03 -37.84 23.26
N LYS A 155 -4.80 -38.28 22.97
CA LYS A 155 -4.04 -37.87 21.78
C LYS A 155 -4.71 -38.29 20.48
N ALA A 156 -5.31 -39.48 20.42
CA ALA A 156 -6.10 -39.94 19.27
C ALA A 156 -7.37 -39.11 19.07
N GLY A 157 -8.04 -38.72 20.16
CA GLY A 157 -9.16 -37.76 20.12
C GLY A 157 -8.73 -36.40 19.58
N ASN A 158 -7.60 -35.87 20.06
CA ASN A 158 -7.03 -34.62 19.55
C ASN A 158 -6.62 -34.71 18.08
N LEU A 159 -6.13 -35.87 17.63
CA LEU A 159 -5.81 -36.12 16.22
C LEU A 159 -7.07 -36.09 15.35
N SER A 160 -8.19 -36.67 15.83
CA SER A 160 -9.48 -36.58 15.14
C SER A 160 -9.94 -35.13 14.98
N VAL A 161 -9.84 -34.33 16.05
CA VAL A 161 -10.18 -32.91 16.01
C VAL A 161 -9.28 -32.14 15.03
N ALA A 162 -7.98 -32.44 15.02
CA ALA A 162 -7.05 -31.83 14.07
C ALA A 162 -7.37 -32.22 12.61
N PHE A 163 -7.79 -33.47 12.37
CA PHE A 163 -8.25 -33.91 11.04
C PHE A 163 -9.55 -33.22 10.61
N ASP A 164 -10.51 -33.05 11.51
CA ASP A 164 -11.75 -32.31 11.22
C ASP A 164 -11.45 -30.84 10.90
N GLN A 165 -10.55 -30.21 11.65
CA GLN A 165 -10.09 -28.84 11.38
C GLN A 165 -9.34 -28.73 10.04
N ALA A 166 -8.48 -29.70 9.72
CA ALA A 166 -7.78 -29.72 8.45
C ALA A 166 -8.75 -29.91 7.26
N ALA A 167 -9.74 -30.80 7.40
CA ALA A 167 -10.77 -31.01 6.39
C ALA A 167 -11.63 -29.75 6.18
N ALA A 168 -11.97 -29.04 7.27
CA ALA A 168 -12.65 -27.75 7.20
C ALA A 168 -11.79 -26.69 6.50
N GLY A 169 -10.50 -26.60 6.83
CA GLY A 169 -9.57 -25.66 6.19
C GLY A 169 -9.37 -25.92 4.70
N VAL A 170 -9.34 -27.19 4.26
CA VAL A 170 -9.29 -27.53 2.82
C VAL A 170 -10.57 -27.12 2.09
N SER A 171 -11.74 -27.28 2.73
CA SER A 171 -13.02 -26.80 2.18
C SER A 171 -13.05 -25.28 2.06
N GLU A 172 -12.52 -24.57 3.06
CA GLU A 172 -12.42 -23.11 3.06
C GLU A 172 -11.45 -22.60 1.98
N ILE A 173 -10.32 -23.27 1.76
CA ILE A 173 -9.41 -22.98 0.63
C ILE A 173 -10.11 -23.21 -0.71
N ALA A 174 -10.88 -24.29 -0.85
CA ALA A 174 -11.64 -24.55 -2.07
C ALA A 174 -12.70 -23.46 -2.34
N GLN A 175 -13.32 -22.93 -1.29
CA GLN A 175 -14.26 -21.79 -1.39
C GLN A 175 -13.54 -20.45 -1.63
N SER A 176 -12.33 -20.27 -1.10
CA SER A 176 -11.47 -19.10 -1.32
C SER A 176 -11.04 -18.90 -2.78
N VAL A 177 -11.19 -19.90 -3.65
CA VAL A 177 -10.94 -19.74 -5.10
C VAL A 177 -12.03 -18.90 -5.79
N GLN A 178 -13.25 -18.82 -5.24
CA GLN A 178 -14.34 -17.99 -5.80
C GLN A 178 -14.02 -16.47 -5.74
N PRO A 179 -13.57 -15.90 -4.60
CA PRO A 179 -13.07 -14.53 -4.54
C PRO A 179 -12.02 -14.20 -5.60
N SER A 180 -11.18 -15.16 -6.01
CA SER A 180 -10.16 -14.94 -7.04
C SER A 180 -10.76 -14.72 -8.45
N LYS A 181 -11.90 -15.35 -8.76
CA LYS A 181 -12.63 -15.09 -10.03
C LYS A 181 -13.33 -13.74 -9.99
N GLU A 182 -13.96 -13.41 -8.87
CA GLU A 182 -14.60 -12.10 -8.67
C GLU A 182 -13.57 -10.97 -8.77
N TYR A 183 -12.40 -11.15 -8.15
CA TYR A 183 -11.26 -10.23 -8.24
C TYR A 183 -10.74 -10.10 -9.67
N HIS A 184 -10.60 -11.21 -10.41
CA HIS A 184 -10.20 -11.17 -11.81
C HIS A 184 -11.22 -10.40 -12.68
N ASN A 185 -12.52 -10.60 -12.43
CA ASN A 185 -13.58 -9.84 -13.08
C ASN A 185 -13.52 -8.34 -12.74
N GLN A 186 -13.27 -7.99 -11.48
CA GLN A 186 -13.09 -6.60 -11.06
C GLN A 186 -11.86 -5.95 -11.69
N ILE A 187 -10.73 -6.64 -11.78
CA ILE A 187 -9.53 -6.15 -12.49
C ILE A 187 -9.83 -5.95 -13.97
N ASN A 188 -10.53 -6.87 -14.62
CA ASN A 188 -10.88 -6.75 -16.03
C ASN A 188 -11.80 -5.54 -16.26
N ASN A 189 -12.80 -5.35 -15.39
CA ASN A 189 -13.66 -4.17 -15.42
C ASN A 189 -12.90 -2.86 -15.13
N LEU A 190 -11.95 -2.88 -14.20
CA LEU A 190 -11.07 -1.74 -13.93
C LEU A 190 -10.22 -1.41 -15.16
N GLY A 191 -9.65 -2.42 -15.83
CA GLY A 191 -8.90 -2.24 -17.08
C GLY A 191 -9.75 -1.63 -18.19
N LYS A 192 -11.00 -2.09 -18.36
CA LYS A 192 -11.97 -1.49 -19.30
C LYS A 192 -12.27 -0.04 -18.95
N ASN A 193 -12.49 0.26 -17.68
CA ASN A 193 -12.77 1.63 -17.22
C ASN A 193 -11.58 2.56 -17.44
N ILE A 194 -10.35 2.12 -17.16
CA ILE A 194 -9.13 2.89 -17.43
C ILE A 194 -8.96 3.14 -18.93
N SER A 195 -9.20 2.12 -19.77
CA SER A 195 -9.15 2.28 -21.22
C SER A 195 -10.20 3.28 -21.73
N ALA A 196 -11.42 3.24 -21.18
CA ALA A 196 -12.47 4.21 -21.50
C ALA A 196 -12.10 5.62 -21.03
N LEU A 197 -11.47 5.76 -19.86
CA LEU A 197 -11.04 7.04 -19.31
C LEU A 197 -9.93 7.68 -20.16
N ASN A 198 -8.97 6.89 -20.63
CA ASN A 198 -7.96 7.35 -21.58
C ASN A 198 -8.59 7.83 -22.90
N ALA A 199 -9.58 7.10 -23.41
CA ALA A 199 -10.30 7.50 -24.61
C ALA A 199 -11.07 8.82 -24.39
N VAL A 200 -11.72 9.01 -23.23
CA VAL A 200 -12.37 10.27 -22.86
C VAL A 200 -11.37 11.41 -22.78
N TYR A 201 -10.19 11.19 -22.21
CA TYR A 201 -9.16 12.23 -22.11
C TYR A 201 -8.69 12.71 -23.49
N GLU A 202 -8.49 11.79 -24.43
CA GLU A 202 -8.17 12.12 -25.81
C GLU A 202 -9.32 12.89 -26.50
N LEU A 203 -10.57 12.47 -26.24
CA LEU A 203 -11.77 13.14 -26.73
C LEU A 203 -11.93 14.55 -26.15
N GLU A 204 -11.62 14.76 -24.86
CA GLU A 204 -11.68 16.05 -24.18
C GLU A 204 -10.60 17.01 -24.67
N LEU A 205 -9.39 16.50 -24.94
CA LEU A 205 -8.33 17.27 -25.60
C LEU A 205 -8.72 17.69 -27.03
N GLN A 206 -9.34 16.78 -27.78
CA GLN A 206 -9.86 17.07 -29.12
C GLN A 206 -10.99 18.10 -29.07
N ASP A 207 -11.93 17.96 -28.15
CA ASP A 207 -13.06 18.88 -27.98
C ASP A 207 -12.59 20.26 -27.50
N SER A 208 -11.64 20.33 -26.57
CA SER A 208 -10.98 21.59 -26.18
C SER A 208 -10.29 22.26 -27.37
N SER A 209 -9.63 21.49 -28.24
CA SER A 209 -9.00 22.02 -29.45
C SER A 209 -10.03 22.54 -30.45
N ALA A 210 -11.15 21.84 -30.61
CA ALA A 210 -12.28 22.28 -31.44
C ALA A 210 -12.92 23.55 -30.87
N HIS A 211 -13.10 23.62 -29.55
CA HIS A 211 -13.63 24.77 -28.84
C HIS A 211 -12.72 25.98 -28.97
N LEU A 212 -11.39 25.83 -28.83
CA LEU A 212 -10.43 26.92 -29.06
C LEU A 212 -10.47 27.44 -30.49
N LYS A 213 -10.61 26.55 -31.48
CA LYS A 213 -10.76 26.94 -32.89
C LYS A 213 -12.07 27.70 -33.12
N SER A 214 -13.17 27.23 -32.53
CA SER A 214 -14.47 27.91 -32.57
C SER A 214 -14.39 29.29 -31.91
N MET A 215 -13.75 29.38 -30.74
CA MET A 215 -13.55 30.62 -30.00
C MET A 215 -12.71 31.63 -30.77
N ASN A 216 -11.61 31.20 -31.39
CA ASN A 216 -10.81 32.06 -32.27
C ASN A 216 -11.63 32.59 -33.45
N LYS A 217 -12.43 31.73 -34.08
CA LYS A 217 -13.33 32.13 -35.17
C LYS A 217 -14.42 33.09 -34.69
N PHE A 218 -14.96 32.87 -33.49
CA PHE A 218 -15.90 33.78 -32.85
C PHE A 218 -15.28 35.16 -32.61
N TYR A 219 -14.06 35.24 -32.08
CA TYR A 219 -13.36 36.51 -31.91
C TYR A 219 -13.07 37.22 -33.23
N GLN A 220 -12.68 36.48 -34.27
CA GLN A 220 -12.50 37.06 -35.61
C GLN A 220 -13.81 37.62 -36.16
N ASN A 221 -14.91 36.86 -36.04
CA ASN A 221 -16.23 37.33 -36.46
C ASN A 221 -16.67 38.55 -35.65
N LEU A 222 -16.44 38.55 -34.33
CA LEU A 222 -16.79 39.68 -33.46
C LEU A 222 -15.98 40.93 -33.81
N ALA A 223 -14.68 40.79 -34.08
CA ALA A 223 -13.84 41.89 -34.53
C ALA A 223 -14.34 42.45 -35.88
N ALA A 224 -14.68 41.58 -36.83
CA ALA A 224 -15.26 41.99 -38.11
C ALA A 224 -16.63 42.68 -37.92
N THR A 225 -17.49 42.17 -37.05
CA THR A 225 -18.78 42.81 -36.71
C THR A 225 -18.57 44.18 -36.07
N MET A 226 -17.63 44.31 -35.13
CA MET A 226 -17.29 45.59 -34.50
C MET A 226 -16.75 46.60 -35.52
N GLN A 227 -15.95 46.15 -36.48
CA GLN A 227 -15.45 46.99 -37.55
C GLN A 227 -16.58 47.46 -38.48
N ASN A 228 -17.45 46.55 -38.93
CA ASN A 228 -18.62 46.90 -39.74
C ASN A 228 -19.58 47.84 -38.99
N PHE A 229 -19.70 47.67 -37.67
CA PHE A 229 -20.51 48.55 -36.83
C PHE A 229 -19.92 49.96 -36.73
N ASN A 230 -18.60 50.09 -36.62
CA ASN A 230 -17.93 51.38 -36.66
C ASN A 230 -18.07 52.07 -38.02
N GLU A 231 -17.93 51.33 -39.14
CA GLU A 231 -18.20 51.88 -40.48
C GLU A 231 -19.65 52.34 -40.62
N SER A 232 -20.62 51.55 -40.15
CA SER A 232 -22.04 51.93 -40.17
C SER A 232 -22.35 53.17 -39.31
N LEU A 233 -21.62 53.36 -38.20
CA LEU A 233 -21.70 54.57 -37.38
C LEU A 233 -21.18 55.80 -38.13
N GLU A 234 -20.07 55.66 -38.85
CA GLU A 234 -19.50 56.73 -39.68
C GLU A 234 -20.45 57.10 -40.83
N ASP A 235 -21.00 56.10 -41.53
CA ASP A 235 -21.99 56.29 -42.59
C ASP A 235 -23.26 56.97 -42.08
N SER A 236 -23.74 56.58 -40.89
CA SER A 236 -24.90 57.22 -40.25
C SER A 236 -24.63 58.70 -39.93
N LYS A 237 -23.38 59.03 -39.60
CA LYS A 237 -22.95 60.41 -39.32
C LYS A 237 -22.91 61.24 -40.60
N GLN A 238 -22.33 60.71 -41.68
CA GLN A 238 -22.34 61.35 -43.00
C GLN A 238 -23.76 61.52 -43.53
N PHE A 239 -24.60 60.50 -43.41
CA PHE A 239 -26.00 60.57 -43.81
C PHE A 239 -26.74 61.68 -43.08
N LYS A 240 -26.54 61.82 -41.76
CA LYS A 240 -27.10 62.93 -40.98
C LYS A 240 -26.62 64.29 -41.50
N GLU A 241 -25.36 64.40 -41.88
CA GLU A 241 -24.77 65.63 -42.43
C GLU A 241 -25.37 66.00 -43.79
N GLU A 242 -25.48 65.03 -44.71
CA GLU A 242 -26.08 65.22 -46.03
C GLU A 242 -27.58 65.52 -45.94
N VAL A 243 -28.32 64.84 -45.05
CA VAL A 243 -29.72 65.19 -44.76
C VAL A 243 -29.82 66.62 -44.20
N GLY A 244 -28.88 67.04 -43.36
CA GLY A 244 -28.78 68.41 -42.86
C GLY A 244 -28.57 69.43 -43.98
N LYS A 245 -27.64 69.16 -44.91
CA LYS A 245 -27.41 70.00 -46.10
C LYS A 245 -28.65 70.04 -46.99
N LEU A 246 -29.27 68.89 -47.26
CA LEU A 246 -30.49 68.80 -48.05
C LEU A 246 -31.63 69.60 -47.43
N SER A 247 -31.82 69.51 -46.10
CA SER A 247 -32.82 70.30 -45.37
C SER A 247 -32.56 71.81 -45.50
N LYS A 248 -31.29 72.23 -45.41
CA LYS A 248 -30.88 73.63 -45.59
C LYS A 248 -31.12 74.12 -47.03
N ASN A 249 -30.80 73.29 -48.01
CA ASN A 249 -31.06 73.57 -49.42
C ASN A 249 -32.56 73.65 -49.72
N LEU A 250 -33.37 72.71 -49.21
CA LEU A 250 -34.83 72.75 -49.30
C LEU A 250 -35.40 74.03 -48.67
N SER A 251 -34.92 74.41 -47.49
CA SER A 251 -35.32 75.66 -46.84
C SER A 251 -34.99 76.89 -47.69
N SER A 252 -33.78 76.94 -48.25
CA SER A 252 -33.35 78.04 -49.12
C SER A 252 -34.18 78.11 -50.42
N LEU A 253 -34.48 76.97 -51.03
CA LEU A 253 -35.32 76.87 -52.21
C LEU A 253 -36.74 77.35 -51.90
N ASN A 254 -37.30 76.92 -50.77
CA ASN A 254 -38.63 77.34 -50.32
C ASN A 254 -38.69 78.84 -50.01
N ALA A 255 -37.61 79.42 -49.47
CA ALA A 255 -37.48 80.86 -49.26
C ALA A 255 -37.42 81.64 -50.58
N VAL A 256 -36.71 81.13 -51.60
CA VAL A 256 -36.68 81.72 -52.94
C VAL A 256 -38.06 81.63 -53.60
N TYR A 257 -38.74 80.49 -53.52
CA TYR A 257 -40.11 80.35 -54.02
C TYR A 257 -41.09 81.27 -53.27
N GLY A 258 -40.96 81.44 -51.95
CA GLY A 258 -41.76 82.37 -51.16
C GLY A 258 -41.52 83.83 -51.54
N ASN A 259 -40.26 84.22 -51.74
CA ASN A 259 -39.92 85.56 -52.24
C ASN A 259 -40.43 85.78 -53.67
N MET A 260 -40.39 84.77 -54.53
CA MET A 260 -40.90 84.85 -55.89
C MET A 260 -42.43 84.94 -55.92
N LEU A 261 -43.13 84.19 -55.06
CA LEU A 261 -44.57 84.30 -54.87
C LEU A 261 -44.96 85.68 -54.32
N SER A 262 -44.22 86.20 -53.33
CA SER A 262 -44.46 87.53 -52.75
C SER A 262 -44.23 88.65 -53.76
N ALA A 263 -43.19 88.54 -54.60
CA ALA A 263 -42.92 89.48 -55.69
C ALA A 263 -43.97 89.39 -56.82
N MET A 264 -44.59 88.23 -57.03
CA MET A 264 -45.61 88.01 -58.04
C MET A 264 -47.03 88.40 -57.56
N ASN A 265 -47.26 88.42 -56.24
CA ASN A 265 -48.52 88.85 -55.62
C ASN A 265 -48.53 90.32 -55.17
N GLN A 266 -47.45 91.09 -55.38
CA GLN A 266 -47.47 92.53 -55.10
C GLN A 266 -48.39 93.24 -56.10
N PRO A 267 -49.48 93.90 -55.65
CA PRO A 267 -50.37 94.63 -56.53
C PRO A 267 -49.59 95.81 -57.12
N ARG A 268 -49.53 95.89 -58.46
CA ARG A 268 -49.01 97.07 -59.15
C ARG A 268 -49.89 98.28 -58.80
N ALA A 269 -49.33 99.19 -58.01
CA ALA A 269 -49.83 100.55 -57.84
C ALA A 269 -49.40 101.43 -59.03
#